data_AF-A0A256XJT0-F1
#
_entry.id   AF-A0A256XJT0-F1
#
_cell.length_a   1.000
_cell.length_b   1.000
_cell.length_c   1.000
_cell.angle_alpha   90.00
_cell.angle_beta   90.00
_cell.angle_gamma   90.00
#
_symmetry.space_group_name_H-M   'P 1'
#
loop_
_entity.id
_entity.type
_entity.pdbx_description
1 polymer ?
#
loop_
_entity_poly.entity_id
_entity_poly.type
_entity_poly.pdbx_seq_one_letter_code
_entity_poly.pdbx_strand_id
1 'polypeptide(L)'
;MSIFVDSIKTIEKLFVIDEIASKFLALLPEKLTLILKTKYPKLFPEGILNPDGAVGIRYPLCIYPIEIARTSGVPITATSANLSGEPPIYEPSLIIAKLKNVDLLLDAGILPRRPVSTVIDLSKKPPIVLREGAFPVKKLVKITGIKIR
;
A
#
# COMPACT_ATOMS: atom_id res chain seq x y z
N MET A 1 -2.20 -0.74 8.78
CA MET A 1 -2.04 0.50 7.97
C MET A 1 -1.13 0.20 6.78
N SER A 2 -1.14 1.04 5.74
CA SER A 2 -0.18 0.94 4.63
C SER A 2 0.52 2.26 4.36
N ILE A 3 1.67 2.20 3.69
CA ILE A 3 2.45 3.36 3.25
C ILE A 3 2.65 3.32 1.73
N PHE A 4 2.76 4.50 1.12
CA PHE A 4 3.25 4.67 -0.24
C PHE A 4 4.78 4.75 -0.24
N VAL A 5 5.36 4.06 -1.21
CA VAL A 5 6.78 4.08 -1.52
C VAL A 5 6.95 4.60 -2.94
N ASP A 6 8.10 5.21 -3.22
CA ASP A 6 8.40 5.88 -4.48
C ASP A 6 9.07 4.97 -5.53
N SER A 7 9.67 3.85 -5.11
CA SER A 7 10.36 2.92 -6.01
C SER A 7 10.53 1.52 -5.41
N ILE A 8 10.76 0.52 -6.27
CA ILE A 8 11.13 -0.85 -5.84
C ILE A 8 12.44 -0.84 -5.05
N LYS A 9 13.41 -0.01 -5.44
CA LYS A 9 14.69 0.14 -4.74
C LYS A 9 14.51 0.59 -3.30
N THR A 10 13.55 1.49 -3.04
CA THR A 10 13.18 1.91 -1.68
C THR A 10 12.62 0.74 -0.88
N ILE A 11 11.80 -0.12 -1.50
CA ILE A 11 11.27 -1.33 -0.86
C ILE A 11 12.43 -2.26 -0.47
N GLU A 12 13.31 -2.59 -1.42
CA GLU A 12 14.45 -3.47 -1.18
C GLU A 12 15.39 -2.93 -0.10
N LYS A 13 15.57 -1.60 -0.03
CA LYS A 13 16.38 -0.95 1.00
C LYS A 13 15.76 -1.08 2.39
N LEU A 14 14.45 -0.85 2.52
CA LEU A 14 13.78 -0.73 3.83
C LEU A 14 13.17 -2.04 4.37
N PHE A 15 12.93 -3.03 3.50
CA PHE A 15 12.20 -4.24 3.84
C PHE A 15 13.00 -5.51 3.58
N VAL A 16 12.66 -6.57 4.30
CA VAL A 16 13.21 -7.91 4.11
C VAL A 16 12.54 -8.53 2.90
N ILE A 17 13.32 -8.79 1.85
CA ILE A 17 12.86 -9.39 0.60
C ILE A 17 13.53 -10.75 0.46
N ASP A 18 12.77 -11.82 0.66
CA ASP A 18 13.20 -13.18 0.34
C ASP A 18 12.75 -13.59 -1.08
N GLU A 19 13.08 -14.81 -1.49
CA GLU A 19 12.71 -15.35 -2.80
C GLU A 19 11.20 -15.26 -3.09
N ILE A 20 10.37 -15.51 -2.08
CA ILE A 20 8.91 -15.45 -2.22
C ILE A 20 8.50 -14.00 -2.44
N ALA A 21 8.93 -13.10 -1.56
CA ALA A 21 8.60 -11.68 -1.65
C ALA A 21 9.06 -11.06 -2.98
N SER A 22 10.24 -11.43 -3.50
CA SER A 22 10.76 -10.95 -4.78
C SER A 22 9.80 -11.23 -5.95
N LYS A 23 9.12 -12.39 -5.96
CA LYS A 23 8.15 -12.73 -7.01
C LYS A 23 6.91 -11.84 -6.97
N PHE A 24 6.49 -11.41 -5.79
CA PHE A 24 5.36 -10.47 -5.64
C PHE A 24 5.78 -9.03 -5.92
N LEU A 25 7.01 -8.63 -5.56
CA LEU A 25 7.57 -7.32 -5.89
C LEU A 25 7.61 -7.09 -7.41
N ALA A 26 7.95 -8.11 -8.19
CA ALA A 26 7.99 -8.04 -9.66
C ALA A 26 6.61 -7.75 -10.31
N LEU A 27 5.52 -7.88 -9.55
CA LEU A 27 4.18 -7.53 -10.02
C LEU A 27 3.84 -6.06 -9.78
N LEU A 28 4.58 -5.34 -8.93
CA LEU A 28 4.35 -3.92 -8.75
C LEU A 28 4.72 -3.17 -10.05
N PRO A 29 4.00 -2.10 -10.44
CA PRO A 29 3.03 -1.30 -9.68
C PRO A 29 1.55 -1.76 -9.79
N GLU A 30 1.29 -3.05 -10.03
CA GLU A 30 -0.08 -3.57 -9.99
C GLU A 30 -0.78 -3.26 -8.65
N LYS A 31 -2.11 -3.38 -8.64
CA LYS A 31 -2.96 -3.05 -7.49
C LYS A 31 -2.85 -4.05 -6.33
N LEU A 32 -1.67 -4.12 -5.75
CA LEU A 32 -1.29 -4.97 -4.63
C LEU A 32 -0.90 -4.09 -3.44
N THR A 33 -1.25 -4.58 -2.26
CA THR A 33 -0.64 -4.14 -1.00
C THR A 33 0.15 -5.32 -0.45
N LEU A 34 1.46 -5.17 -0.33
CA LEU A 34 2.35 -6.22 0.16
C LEU A 34 2.74 -5.92 1.60
N ILE A 35 2.35 -6.75 2.56
CA ILE A 35 2.79 -6.59 3.95
C ILE A 35 4.14 -7.26 4.11
N LEU A 36 5.15 -6.45 4.43
CA LEU A 36 6.55 -6.86 4.50
C LEU A 36 7.15 -6.45 5.84
N LYS A 37 8.03 -7.31 6.37
CA LYS A 37 8.80 -7.01 7.59
C LYS A 37 9.86 -5.96 7.27
N THR A 38 9.95 -4.91 8.08
CA THR A 38 11.00 -3.90 7.90
C THR A 38 12.35 -4.37 8.46
N LYS A 39 13.44 -3.92 7.82
CA LYS A 39 14.81 -4.03 8.33
C LYS A 39 15.09 -3.06 9.48
N TYR A 40 14.31 -1.98 9.60
CA TYR A 40 14.57 -0.85 10.49
C TYR A 40 13.31 -0.43 11.26
N PRO A 41 12.85 -1.23 12.24
CA PRO A 41 11.59 -0.95 12.95
C PRO A 41 11.57 0.43 13.62
N LYS A 42 12.71 0.92 14.10
CA LYS A 42 12.84 2.24 14.76
C LYS A 42 12.63 3.44 13.83
N LEU A 43 12.65 3.26 12.51
CA LEU A 43 12.37 4.34 11.54
C LEU A 43 10.87 4.63 11.40
N PHE A 44 10.02 3.73 11.90
CA PHE A 44 8.58 3.86 11.77
C PHE A 44 7.98 4.44 13.05
N PRO A 45 7.07 5.42 12.95
CA PRO A 45 6.30 5.89 14.09
C PRO A 45 5.51 4.76 14.77
N GLU A 46 5.20 4.96 16.04
CA GLU A 46 4.38 4.03 16.81
C GLU A 46 3.00 3.83 16.15
N GLY A 47 2.48 2.60 16.18
CA GLY A 47 1.19 2.24 15.60
C GLY A 47 1.18 2.01 14.07
N ILE A 48 2.29 2.25 13.37
CA ILE A 48 2.39 1.97 11.92
C ILE A 48 2.66 0.49 11.64
N LEU A 49 3.62 -0.08 12.37
CA LEU A 49 3.99 -1.49 12.26
C LEU A 49 2.97 -2.36 13.00
N ASN A 50 2.70 -3.54 12.45
CA ASN A 50 1.99 -4.59 13.18
C ASN A 50 2.92 -5.22 14.25
N PRO A 51 2.40 -6.08 15.16
CA PRO A 51 3.20 -6.73 16.19
C PRO A 51 4.39 -7.57 15.67
N ASP A 52 4.34 -8.01 14.41
CA ASP A 52 5.42 -8.76 13.75
C ASP A 52 6.53 -7.85 13.17
N GLY A 53 6.39 -6.52 13.30
CA GLY A 53 7.31 -5.55 12.73
C GLY A 53 7.13 -5.38 11.22
N ALA A 54 5.93 -5.60 10.70
CA ALA A 54 5.61 -5.49 9.28
C ALA A 54 4.56 -4.40 9.01
N VAL A 55 4.56 -3.88 7.78
CA VAL A 55 3.62 -2.84 7.33
C VAL A 55 3.24 -3.07 5.87
N GLY A 56 2.01 -2.69 5.50
CA GLY A 56 1.55 -2.79 4.12
C GLY A 56 2.24 -1.76 3.21
N ILE A 57 2.79 -2.21 2.10
CA ILE A 57 3.47 -1.37 1.11
C ILE A 57 2.60 -1.26 -0.13
N ARG A 58 2.46 -0.05 -0.66
CA ARG A 58 1.77 0.25 -1.91
C ARG A 58 2.69 1.05 -2.82
N TYR A 59 2.90 0.59 -4.05
CA TYR A 59 3.56 1.35 -5.11
C TYR A 59 2.50 1.76 -6.14
N PRO A 60 1.95 2.98 -6.05
CA PRO A 60 0.80 3.37 -6.86
C PRO A 60 1.22 3.74 -8.29
N LEU A 61 0.36 3.45 -9.27
CA LEU A 61 0.53 3.92 -10.67
C LEU A 61 0.33 5.44 -10.83
N CYS A 62 -0.29 6.09 -9.86
CA CYS A 62 -0.56 7.53 -9.90
C CYS A 62 0.74 8.28 -9.59
N ILE A 63 1.10 9.26 -10.42
CA ILE A 63 2.32 10.04 -10.25
C ILE A 63 2.28 10.89 -8.97
N TYR A 64 1.12 11.43 -8.59
CA TYR A 64 1.07 12.38 -7.48
C TYR A 64 1.55 11.80 -6.14
N PRO A 65 1.06 10.64 -5.64
CA PRO A 65 1.58 10.08 -4.39
C PRO A 65 3.06 9.70 -4.47
N ILE A 66 3.56 9.31 -5.66
CA ILE A 66 4.98 9.03 -5.87
C ILE A 66 5.81 10.30 -5.73
N GLU A 67 5.44 11.38 -6.42
CA GLU A 67 6.19 12.64 -6.37
C GLU A 67 6.15 13.27 -4.98
N ILE A 68 5.02 13.19 -4.27
CA ILE A 68 4.93 13.69 -2.89
C ILE A 68 5.86 12.86 -2.00
N ALA A 69 5.84 11.53 -2.09
CA ALA A 69 6.71 10.66 -1.28
C ALA A 69 8.20 10.84 -1.63
N ARG A 70 8.52 11.10 -2.90
CA ARG A 70 9.88 11.37 -3.36
C ARG A 70 10.37 12.72 -2.85
N THR A 71 9.55 13.76 -2.98
CA THR A 71 9.91 15.14 -2.60
C THR A 71 9.98 15.29 -1.07
N SER A 72 9.13 14.58 -0.33
CA SER A 72 9.20 14.55 1.15
C SER A 72 10.40 13.76 1.67
N GLY A 73 11.00 12.89 0.85
CA GLY A 73 12.09 12.00 1.26
C GLY A 73 11.69 10.90 2.25
N VAL A 74 10.39 10.76 2.54
CA VAL A 74 9.85 9.78 3.51
C VAL A 74 8.58 9.11 2.97
N PRO A 75 8.35 7.81 3.30
CA PRO A 75 7.10 7.14 2.96
C PRO A 75 5.89 7.85 3.57
N ILE A 76 4.77 7.85 2.84
CA ILE A 76 3.54 8.55 3.25
C ILE A 76 2.49 7.51 3.63
N THR A 77 1.80 7.70 4.75
CA THR A 77 0.69 6.82 5.12
C THR A 77 -0.43 6.90 4.08
N ALA A 78 -0.93 5.72 3.69
CA ALA A 78 -1.86 5.54 2.59
C ALA A 78 -3.14 4.86 3.09
N THR A 79 -4.08 5.67 3.57
CA THR A 79 -5.46 5.25 3.88
C THR A 79 -6.41 5.79 2.81
N SER A 80 -7.63 5.26 2.73
CA SER A 80 -8.68 5.91 1.94
C SER A 80 -9.06 7.25 2.59
N ALA A 81 -9.39 8.25 1.78
CA ALA A 81 -9.85 9.55 2.25
C ALA A 81 -11.33 9.45 2.65
N ASN A 82 -11.57 9.14 3.93
CA ASN A 82 -12.89 9.04 4.54
C ASN A 82 -12.79 9.19 6.05
N LEU A 83 -13.92 9.54 6.69
CA LEU A 83 -14.10 9.31 8.11
C LEU A 83 -14.14 7.79 8.37
N SER A 84 -13.59 7.34 9.49
CA SER A 84 -13.54 5.91 9.81
C SER A 84 -14.95 5.30 9.78
N GLY A 85 -15.13 4.20 9.04
CA GLY A 85 -16.43 3.54 8.84
C GLY A 85 -17.22 4.03 7.62
N GLU A 86 -16.90 5.19 7.06
CA GLU A 86 -17.59 5.76 5.90
C GLU A 86 -17.00 5.29 4.55
N PRO A 87 -17.77 5.32 3.46
CA PRO A 87 -17.26 5.07 2.12
C PRO A 87 -16.16 6.07 1.71
N PRO A 88 -15.18 5.64 0.89
CA PRO A 88 -14.15 6.54 0.35
C PRO A 88 -14.77 7.69 -0.46
N ILE A 89 -14.22 8.89 -0.29
CA ILE A 89 -14.58 10.07 -1.07
C ILE A 89 -13.75 10.09 -2.35
N TYR A 90 -14.41 10.21 -3.50
CA TYR A 90 -13.77 10.22 -4.84
C TYR A 90 -13.80 11.59 -5.51
N GLU A 91 -14.67 12.49 -5.04
CA GLU A 91 -14.81 13.85 -5.54
C GLU A 91 -14.08 14.81 -4.60
N PRO A 92 -13.02 15.50 -5.07
CA PRO A 92 -12.22 16.39 -4.23
C PRO A 92 -13.02 17.52 -3.57
N SER A 93 -14.04 18.04 -4.25
CA SER A 93 -14.94 19.09 -3.71
C SER A 93 -15.60 18.69 -2.39
N LEU A 94 -15.86 17.40 -2.19
CA LEU A 94 -16.50 16.87 -0.98
C LEU A 94 -15.51 16.65 0.16
N ILE A 95 -14.19 16.70 -0.08
CA ILE A 95 -13.17 16.43 0.94
C ILE A 95 -13.21 17.50 2.03
N ILE A 96 -13.19 18.78 1.65
CA ILE A 96 -13.18 19.90 2.61
C ILE A 96 -14.46 19.92 3.45
N ALA A 97 -15.60 19.52 2.86
CA ALA A 97 -16.87 19.47 3.57
C ALA A 97 -16.98 18.28 4.55
N LYS A 98 -16.33 17.15 4.25
CA LYS A 98 -16.49 15.89 5.00
C LYS A 98 -15.33 15.56 5.94
N LEU A 99 -14.12 15.96 5.61
CA LEU A 99 -12.92 15.75 6.43
C LEU A 99 -12.59 17.04 7.17
N LYS A 100 -12.37 16.93 8.49
CA LYS A 100 -11.86 18.03 9.31
C LYS A 100 -10.33 18.01 9.29
N ASN A 101 -9.70 19.16 9.54
CA ASN A 101 -8.24 19.30 9.69
C ASN A 101 -7.45 18.88 8.44
N VAL A 102 -7.86 19.36 7.27
CA VAL A 102 -7.11 19.17 6.02
C VAL A 102 -6.25 20.41 5.77
N ASP A 103 -4.94 20.27 5.94
CA ASP A 103 -3.99 21.37 5.68
C ASP A 103 -3.77 21.62 4.18
N LEU A 104 -3.84 20.56 3.38
CA LEU A 104 -3.60 20.60 1.94
C LEU A 104 -4.50 19.60 1.21
N LEU A 105 -5.13 20.04 0.13
CA LEU A 105 -5.85 19.19 -0.83
C LEU A 105 -5.19 19.30 -2.20
N LEU A 106 -4.75 18.17 -2.74
CA LEU A 106 -4.35 18.07 -4.14
C LEU A 106 -5.55 17.63 -4.98
N ASP A 107 -6.18 18.57 -5.68
CA ASP A 107 -7.28 18.30 -6.60
C ASP A 107 -6.74 17.88 -7.98
N ALA A 108 -6.97 16.62 -8.33
CA ALA A 108 -6.67 16.04 -9.64
C ALA A 108 -7.94 15.59 -10.39
N GLY A 109 -9.09 16.17 -10.03
CA GLY A 109 -10.41 15.80 -10.54
C GLY A 109 -11.02 14.58 -9.84
N ILE A 110 -12.19 14.17 -10.34
CA ILE A 110 -12.95 13.04 -9.80
C ILE A 110 -12.19 11.74 -10.06
N LEU A 111 -11.90 11.00 -8.99
CA LEU A 111 -11.22 9.72 -9.09
C LEU A 111 -12.18 8.65 -9.64
N PRO A 112 -11.74 7.81 -10.59
CA PRO A 112 -12.56 6.71 -11.06
C PRO A 112 -12.78 5.69 -9.93
N ARG A 113 -14.02 5.22 -9.79
CA ARG A 113 -14.32 4.09 -8.91
C ARG A 113 -13.63 2.85 -9.44
N ARG A 114 -12.72 2.29 -8.67
CA ARG A 114 -12.01 1.07 -9.02
C ARG A 114 -11.95 0.14 -7.81
N PRO A 115 -11.88 -1.18 -8.01
CA PRO A 115 -11.69 -2.11 -6.91
C PRO A 115 -10.41 -1.76 -6.12
N VAL A 116 -10.49 -2.00 -4.81
CA VAL A 116 -9.39 -1.82 -3.85
C VAL A 116 -8.24 -2.77 -4.16
N SER A 117 -7.05 -2.53 -3.59
CA SER A 117 -5.92 -3.45 -3.76
C SER A 117 -6.17 -4.80 -3.09
N THR A 118 -5.62 -5.84 -3.72
CA THR A 118 -5.46 -7.15 -3.07
C THR A 118 -4.35 -7.04 -2.02
N VAL A 119 -4.61 -7.52 -0.80
CA VAL A 119 -3.68 -7.40 0.34
C VAL A 119 -3.12 -8.78 0.66
N ILE A 120 -1.80 -8.89 0.61
CA ILE A 120 -1.07 -10.14 0.81
C ILE A 120 -0.07 -9.94 1.95
N ASP A 121 -0.15 -10.79 2.95
CA ASP A 121 0.83 -10.87 4.01
C ASP A 121 1.97 -11.79 3.64
N LEU A 122 3.13 -11.19 3.32
CA LEU A 122 4.37 -11.87 2.98
C LEU A 122 5.30 -12.01 4.19
N SER A 123 4.90 -11.49 5.35
CA SER A 123 5.62 -11.70 6.62
C SER A 123 5.38 -13.11 7.18
N LYS A 124 4.36 -13.82 6.68
CA LYS A 124 3.98 -15.18 7.06
C LYS A 124 4.40 -16.19 5.99
N LYS A 125 4.69 -17.41 6.42
CA LYS A 125 5.04 -18.55 5.54
C LYS A 125 4.11 -19.73 5.84
N PRO A 126 3.27 -20.17 4.89
CA PRO A 126 3.04 -19.59 3.57
C PRO A 126 2.41 -18.17 3.63
N PRO A 127 2.50 -17.37 2.54
CA PRO A 127 1.81 -16.08 2.46
C PRO A 127 0.31 -16.21 2.69
N ILE A 128 -0.31 -15.16 3.24
CA ILE A 128 -1.74 -15.13 3.56
C ILE A 128 -2.45 -14.03 2.77
N VAL A 129 -3.60 -14.30 2.16
CA VAL A 129 -4.47 -13.25 1.62
C VAL A 129 -5.31 -12.67 2.73
N LEU A 130 -5.12 -11.39 3.05
CA LEU A 130 -5.97 -10.69 4.01
C LEU A 130 -7.21 -10.09 3.35
N ARG A 131 -7.12 -9.76 2.05
CA ARG A 131 -8.24 -9.26 1.26
C ARG A 131 -7.99 -9.49 -0.22
N GLU A 132 -8.93 -10.12 -0.91
CA GLU A 132 -8.94 -10.12 -2.37
C GLU A 132 -9.54 -8.81 -2.91
N GLY A 133 -8.88 -8.21 -3.90
CA GLY A 133 -9.26 -6.94 -4.51
C GLY A 133 -9.10 -6.98 -6.03
N ALA A 134 -8.61 -5.89 -6.61
CA ALA A 134 -8.50 -5.69 -8.05
C ALA A 134 -7.62 -6.71 -8.77
N PHE A 135 -6.67 -7.34 -8.07
CA PHE A 135 -5.75 -8.31 -8.63
C PHE A 135 -6.11 -9.71 -8.11
N PRO A 136 -6.73 -10.59 -8.92
CA PRO A 136 -7.27 -11.86 -8.43
C PRO A 136 -6.21 -12.80 -7.83
N VAL A 137 -6.55 -13.48 -6.73
CA VAL A 137 -5.65 -14.41 -6.04
C VAL A 137 -5.27 -15.57 -6.95
N LYS A 138 -6.22 -16.08 -7.75
CA LYS A 138 -5.96 -17.12 -8.76
C LYS A 138 -4.87 -16.69 -9.75
N LYS A 139 -4.87 -15.42 -10.17
CA LYS A 139 -3.85 -14.88 -11.07
C LYS A 139 -2.50 -14.75 -10.37
N LEU A 140 -2.48 -14.35 -9.10
CA LEU A 140 -1.26 -14.30 -8.29
C LEU A 140 -0.58 -15.66 -8.19
N VAL A 141 -1.33 -16.69 -7.76
CA VAL A 141 -0.82 -18.07 -7.62
C VAL A 141 -0.29 -18.58 -8.96
N LYS A 142 -1.00 -18.31 -10.07
CA LYS A 142 -0.56 -18.73 -11.41
C LYS A 142 0.77 -18.07 -11.84
N ILE A 143 0.96 -16.79 -11.56
CA ILE A 143 2.16 -16.05 -11.99
C ILE A 143 3.35 -16.35 -11.06
N THR A 144 3.14 -16.37 -9.75
CA THR A 144 4.24 -16.54 -8.78
C THR A 144 4.61 -18.01 -8.56
N GLY A 145 3.68 -18.94 -8.85
CA GLY A 145 3.80 -20.34 -8.50
C GLY A 145 3.78 -20.60 -6.98
N ILE A 146 3.42 -19.60 -6.17
CA ILE A 146 3.42 -19.68 -4.72
C ILE A 146 2.02 -20.05 -4.22
N LYS A 147 1.94 -21.05 -3.36
CA LYS A 147 0.71 -21.37 -2.62
C LYS A 147 0.44 -20.26 -1.60
N ILE A 148 -0.77 -19.70 -1.65
CA ILE A 148 -1.23 -18.66 -0.73
C ILE A 148 -2.38 -19.25 0.10
N ARG A 149 -2.41 -18.92 1.40
CA ARG A 149 -3.45 -19.33 2.35
C ARG A 149 -4.55 -18.28 2.48
#